data_AF-A0A0R3XBS9-F1
#
_entry.id   AF-A0A0R3XBS9-F1
#
_cell.length_a   1.000
_cell.length_b   1.000
_cell.length_c   1.000
_cell.angle_alpha   90.00
_cell.angle_beta   90.00
_cell.angle_gamma   90.00
#
_symmetry.space_group_name_H-M   'P 1'
#
loop_
_entity.id
_entity.type
_entity.pdbx_description
1 polymer ?
#
loop_
_entity_poly.entity_id
_entity_poly.type
_entity_poly.pdbx_seq_one_letter_code
_entity_poly.pdbx_strand_id
1 'polypeptide(L)'
;LDVEEGFAAQSRCGRGKCVELALDSEGYQCVCLSGFLGRHCELSYSACQDLLCANGGQCVDRAHHVECRCPPGWTGPTCRQNVNECTTPVCKNGAACRDRPGTYECLCTPGWTGHDCSVPIQNTTLSPISPSSCSSSPPQSPSACWRLQLD
;
A
#
# COMPACT_ATOMS: atom_id res chain seq x y z
N LEU A 1 -62.12 18.13 -4.89
CA LEU A 1 -61.91 17.63 -6.26
C LEU A 1 -60.65 18.33 -6.77
N ASP A 2 -59.43 17.86 -6.60
CA ASP A 2 -58.90 16.60 -6.08
C ASP A 2 -57.46 16.81 -5.57
N VAL A 3 -57.20 16.23 -4.39
CA VAL A 3 -55.93 15.71 -3.83
C VAL A 3 -54.78 16.70 -3.49
N GLU A 4 -54.58 16.88 -2.17
CA GLU A 4 -53.27 17.12 -1.55
C GLU A 4 -52.53 15.78 -1.37
N GLU A 5 -51.33 15.66 -1.94
CA GLU A 5 -50.24 14.72 -1.56
C GLU A 5 -48.97 15.34 -2.19
N GLY A 6 -47.93 15.73 -1.46
CA GLY A 6 -46.99 14.79 -0.86
C GLY A 6 -45.78 14.57 -1.79
N PHE A 7 -44.58 14.69 -1.22
CA PHE A 7 -43.26 14.42 -1.81
C PHE A 7 -42.66 15.51 -2.70
N ALA A 8 -41.50 16.04 -2.26
CA ALA A 8 -40.53 16.69 -3.13
C ALA A 8 -40.46 15.93 -4.45
N ALA A 9 -40.71 16.60 -5.58
CA ALA A 9 -40.73 15.97 -6.90
C ALA A 9 -39.52 15.04 -7.05
N GLN A 10 -39.76 13.73 -6.95
CA GLN A 10 -38.73 12.72 -7.20
C GLN A 10 -38.31 12.97 -8.65
N SER A 11 -37.11 13.51 -8.85
CA SER A 11 -36.65 13.86 -10.18
C SER A 11 -36.69 12.59 -11.05
N ARG A 12 -37.45 12.63 -12.16
CA ARG A 12 -37.51 11.53 -13.15
C ARG A 12 -36.13 11.10 -13.65
N CYS A 13 -35.17 12.01 -13.52
CA CYS A 13 -33.75 11.81 -13.69
C CYS A 13 -33.13 11.81 -12.27
N GLY A 14 -32.83 10.65 -11.68
CA GLY A 14 -32.40 10.53 -10.29
C GLY A 14 -31.15 11.37 -9.99
N ARG A 15 -30.01 11.00 -10.58
CA ARG A 15 -28.74 11.75 -10.50
C ARG A 15 -28.39 12.39 -11.84
N GLY A 16 -29.32 13.17 -12.40
CA GLY A 16 -29.15 13.81 -13.70
C GLY A 16 -30.12 14.97 -13.94
N LYS A 17 -29.91 15.68 -15.05
CA LYS A 17 -30.79 16.75 -15.51
C LYS A 17 -31.76 16.22 -16.55
N CYS A 18 -33.03 16.59 -16.45
CA CYS A 18 -34.02 16.28 -17.48
C CYS A 18 -33.98 17.32 -18.60
N VAL A 19 -34.03 16.84 -19.84
CA VAL A 19 -34.07 17.64 -21.07
C VAL A 19 -35.31 17.22 -21.84
N GLU A 20 -36.23 18.15 -22.08
CA GLU A 20 -37.46 17.86 -22.83
C GLU A 20 -37.12 17.71 -24.32
N LEU A 21 -37.58 16.62 -24.94
CA LEU A 21 -37.39 16.37 -26.37
C LEU A 21 -38.72 16.61 -27.08
N ALA A 22 -38.73 17.54 -28.03
CA ALA A 22 -39.94 18.02 -28.69
C ALA A 22 -40.56 17.06 -29.71
N LEU A 23 -39.97 15.88 -29.96
CA LEU A 23 -40.31 15.04 -31.13
C LEU A 23 -40.51 13.53 -30.84
N ASP A 24 -40.28 13.06 -29.62
CA ASP A 24 -40.34 11.63 -29.31
C ASP A 24 -41.51 11.33 -28.38
N SER A 25 -42.14 10.16 -28.50
CA SER A 25 -43.33 9.73 -27.74
C SER A 25 -43.09 9.59 -26.22
N GLU A 26 -41.84 9.77 -25.77
CA GLU A 26 -41.45 9.97 -24.38
C GLU A 26 -40.75 11.32 -24.29
N GLY A 27 -41.51 12.39 -24.02
CA GLY A 27 -41.11 13.80 -24.18
C GLY A 27 -39.95 14.32 -23.32
N TYR A 28 -39.04 13.47 -22.83
CA TYR A 28 -37.83 13.87 -22.11
C TYR A 28 -36.71 12.83 -22.17
N GLN A 29 -35.48 13.30 -21.99
CA GLN A 29 -34.27 12.50 -21.83
C GLN A 29 -33.51 12.95 -20.57
N CYS A 30 -32.84 12.00 -19.91
CA CYS A 30 -31.98 12.28 -18.77
C CYS A 30 -30.53 12.47 -19.24
N VAL A 31 -29.90 13.59 -18.87
CA VAL A 31 -28.46 13.79 -18.96
C VAL A 31 -27.86 13.52 -17.58
N CYS A 32 -27.18 12.39 -17.44
CA CYS A 32 -26.66 11.94 -16.14
C CYS A 32 -25.43 12.74 -15.69
N LEU A 33 -25.31 12.92 -14.38
CA LEU A 33 -24.06 13.40 -13.77
C LEU A 33 -22.96 12.35 -13.97
N SER A 34 -21.70 12.79 -13.97
CA SER A 34 -20.55 11.88 -14.07
C SER A 34 -20.62 10.78 -13.02
N GLY A 35 -20.38 9.53 -13.43
CA GLY A 35 -20.49 8.34 -12.57
C GLY A 35 -21.91 7.76 -12.44
N PHE A 36 -22.87 8.25 -13.25
CA PHE A 36 -24.22 7.69 -13.31
C PHE A 36 -24.62 7.36 -14.75
N LEU A 37 -25.33 6.23 -14.89
CA LEU A 37 -25.83 5.67 -16.14
C LEU A 37 -27.28 5.21 -15.96
N GLY A 38 -27.87 4.71 -17.04
CA GLY A 38 -29.25 4.25 -17.06
C GLY A 38 -30.19 5.31 -17.62
N ARG A 39 -31.40 4.87 -17.96
CA ARG A 39 -32.39 5.73 -18.63
C ARG A 39 -32.83 6.89 -17.74
N HIS A 40 -32.80 6.69 -16.43
CA HIS A 40 -33.20 7.62 -15.39
C HIS A 40 -32.03 7.99 -14.45
N CYS A 41 -30.79 7.74 -14.86
CA CYS A 41 -29.59 7.96 -14.04
C CYS A 41 -29.65 7.23 -12.69
N GLU A 42 -30.22 6.03 -12.69
CA GLU A 42 -30.46 5.16 -11.54
C GLU A 42 -29.27 4.23 -11.23
N LEU A 43 -28.42 3.98 -12.22
CA LEU A 43 -27.24 3.13 -12.07
C LEU A 43 -26.03 4.00 -11.72
N SER A 44 -25.28 3.61 -10.69
CA SER A 44 -23.96 4.19 -10.44
C SER A 44 -22.91 3.36 -11.16
N TYR A 45 -22.12 4.00 -11.99
CA TYR A 45 -20.96 3.41 -12.66
C TYR A 45 -19.70 4.00 -12.05
N SER A 46 -18.82 3.13 -11.57
CA SER A 46 -17.47 3.53 -11.21
C SER A 46 -16.49 2.80 -12.12
N ALA A 47 -15.55 3.55 -12.67
CA ALA A 47 -14.45 2.99 -13.45
C ALA A 47 -13.58 2.02 -12.62
N CYS A 48 -13.72 2.03 -11.29
CA CYS A 48 -13.09 1.05 -10.40
C CYS A 48 -13.68 -0.35 -10.44
N GLN A 49 -14.84 -0.56 -11.06
CA GLN A 49 -15.37 -1.91 -11.27
C GLN A 49 -14.52 -2.69 -12.30
N ASP A 50 -13.92 -1.98 -13.25
CA ASP A 50 -13.14 -2.56 -14.34
C ASP A 50 -11.62 -2.55 -14.04
N LEU A 51 -11.15 -1.72 -13.09
CA LEU A 51 -9.73 -1.61 -12.71
C LEU A 51 -9.41 -2.37 -11.40
N LEU A 52 -8.65 -3.45 -11.52
CA LEU A 52 -8.17 -4.25 -10.39
C LEU A 52 -6.76 -3.82 -9.94
N CYS A 53 -6.69 -3.09 -8.82
CA CYS A 53 -5.43 -2.74 -8.17
C CYS A 53 -4.87 -3.92 -7.35
N ALA A 54 -3.62 -4.30 -7.58
CA ALA A 54 -2.98 -5.42 -6.89
C ALA A 54 -2.35 -5.01 -5.55
N ASN A 55 -1.93 -6.01 -4.77
CA ASN A 55 -1.13 -5.86 -3.54
C ASN A 55 -1.71 -4.90 -2.49
N GLY A 56 -3.05 -4.83 -2.40
CA GLY A 56 -3.74 -3.92 -1.48
C GLY A 56 -3.85 -2.48 -1.98
N GLY A 57 -3.56 -2.24 -3.26
CA GLY A 57 -3.79 -0.94 -3.91
C GLY A 57 -5.28 -0.56 -3.89
N GLN A 58 -5.53 0.74 -3.74
CA GLN A 58 -6.88 1.30 -3.71
C GLN A 58 -7.20 1.90 -5.08
N CYS A 59 -8.29 1.46 -5.69
CA CYS A 59 -8.80 2.14 -6.88
C CYS A 59 -9.43 3.48 -6.50
N VAL A 60 -9.10 4.51 -7.26
CA VAL A 60 -9.64 5.86 -7.08
C VAL A 60 -10.22 6.36 -8.39
N ASP A 61 -11.53 6.58 -8.37
CA ASP A 61 -12.28 7.17 -9.48
C ASP A 61 -12.14 8.70 -9.41
N ARG A 62 -11.50 9.31 -10.40
CA ARG A 62 -11.35 10.77 -10.52
C ARG A 62 -12.32 11.30 -11.59
N ALA A 63 -12.50 12.61 -11.64
CA ALA A 63 -13.44 13.24 -12.57
C ALA A 63 -13.19 12.92 -14.06
N HIS A 64 -11.94 12.63 -14.45
CA HIS A 64 -11.54 12.42 -15.85
C HIS A 64 -10.71 11.15 -16.10
N HIS A 65 -10.31 10.44 -15.06
CA HIS A 65 -9.51 9.22 -15.17
C HIS A 65 -9.67 8.33 -13.93
N VAL A 66 -9.29 7.07 -14.06
CA VAL A 66 -9.21 6.14 -12.93
C VAL A 66 -7.75 5.78 -12.69
N GLU A 67 -7.36 5.68 -11.42
CA GLU A 67 -5.99 5.36 -11.04
C GLU A 67 -5.94 4.42 -9.84
N CYS A 68 -4.89 3.61 -9.76
CA CYS A 68 -4.57 2.85 -8.55
C CYS A 68 -3.63 3.66 -7.66
N ARG A 69 -4.04 3.90 -6.41
CA ARG A 69 -3.15 4.38 -5.37
C ARG A 69 -2.42 3.19 -4.75
N CYS A 70 -1.13 3.07 -5.06
CA CYS A 70 -0.32 1.94 -4.61
C CYS A 70 0.14 2.11 -3.16
N PRO A 71 0.20 1.02 -2.38
CA PRO A 71 0.83 1.03 -1.07
C PRO A 71 2.36 1.13 -1.20
N PRO A 72 3.07 1.46 -0.11
CA PRO A 72 4.53 1.45 -0.09
C PRO A 72 5.09 0.14 -0.64
N GLY A 73 6.13 0.22 -1.47
CA GLY A 73 6.76 -0.94 -2.10
C GLY A 73 6.19 -1.38 -3.44
N TRP A 74 5.12 -0.75 -3.90
CA TRP A 74 4.47 -1.08 -5.16
C TRP A 74 4.28 0.15 -6.03
N THR A 75 4.35 -0.05 -7.34
CA THR A 75 4.25 1.00 -8.34
C THR A 75 3.59 0.50 -9.63
N GLY A 76 3.46 1.40 -10.60
CA GLY A 76 2.80 1.17 -11.88
C GLY A 76 1.28 1.34 -11.83
N PRO A 77 0.61 1.27 -12.99
CA PRO A 77 -0.82 1.61 -13.12
C PRO A 77 -1.76 0.67 -12.36
N THR A 78 -1.30 -0.53 -12.00
CA THR A 78 -2.08 -1.55 -11.29
C THR A 78 -1.40 -2.06 -10.02
N CYS A 79 -0.36 -1.37 -9.53
CA CYS A 79 0.38 -1.74 -8.31
C CYS A 79 0.98 -3.16 -8.30
N ARG A 80 1.28 -3.71 -9.49
CA ARG A 80 1.90 -5.03 -9.64
C ARG A 80 3.42 -4.99 -9.69
N GLN A 81 3.99 -3.81 -9.92
CA GLN A 81 5.44 -3.65 -10.03
C GLN A 81 5.98 -3.40 -8.64
N ASN A 82 6.89 -4.24 -8.19
CA ASN A 82 7.60 -3.98 -6.94
C ASN A 82 8.58 -2.82 -7.16
N VAL A 83 8.63 -1.91 -6.19
CA VAL A 83 9.66 -0.87 -6.13
C VAL A 83 10.91 -1.55 -5.60
N ASN A 84 12.06 -1.30 -6.23
CA ASN A 84 13.34 -1.81 -5.73
C ASN A 84 14.00 -0.75 -4.83
N GLU A 85 13.88 -0.94 -3.52
CA GLU A 85 14.43 -0.03 -2.51
C GLU A 85 15.98 -0.03 -2.48
N CYS A 86 16.63 -1.05 -3.05
CA CYS A 86 18.09 -1.17 -3.15
C CYS A 86 18.73 -0.40 -4.31
N THR A 87 17.93 0.30 -5.13
CA THR A 87 18.45 1.14 -6.24
C THR A 87 19.30 2.32 -5.75
N THR A 88 19.15 2.71 -4.48
CA THR A 88 19.98 3.72 -3.83
C THR A 88 20.85 3.08 -2.74
N PRO A 89 22.05 3.62 -2.45
CA PRO A 89 22.94 3.07 -1.44
C PRO A 89 22.42 3.34 -0.01
N VAL A 90 21.43 2.53 0.41
CA VAL A 90 20.82 2.56 1.75
C VAL A 90 21.67 1.83 2.78
N CYS A 91 22.28 0.69 2.41
CA CYS A 91 23.15 -0.08 3.30
C CYS A 91 24.57 0.50 3.37
N LYS A 92 25.13 0.60 4.57
CA LYS A 92 26.46 1.17 4.83
C LYS A 92 27.52 0.08 4.98
N ASN A 93 28.78 0.50 5.04
CA ASN A 93 29.93 -0.35 5.41
C ASN A 93 30.08 -1.62 4.56
N GLY A 94 29.78 -1.52 3.26
CA GLY A 94 29.90 -2.63 2.30
C GLY A 94 28.85 -3.72 2.46
N ALA A 95 27.77 -3.47 3.23
CA ALA A 95 26.67 -4.40 3.37
C ALA A 95 25.88 -4.58 2.06
N ALA A 96 25.45 -5.81 1.79
CA ALA A 96 24.60 -6.11 0.64
C ALA A 96 23.15 -5.71 0.94
N CYS A 97 22.47 -5.13 -0.04
CA CYS A 97 21.05 -4.80 0.07
C CYS A 97 20.20 -5.93 -0.54
N ARG A 98 19.20 -6.38 0.20
CA ARG A 98 18.15 -7.30 -0.27
C ARG A 98 16.84 -6.54 -0.34
N ASP A 99 16.28 -6.51 -1.54
CA ASP A 99 15.00 -5.89 -1.84
C ASP A 99 13.84 -6.61 -1.13
N ARG A 100 12.88 -5.85 -0.60
CA ARG A 100 11.68 -6.37 0.08
C ARG A 100 10.51 -5.44 -0.19
N PRO A 101 9.32 -5.93 -0.56
CA PRO A 101 8.18 -5.05 -0.84
C PRO A 101 7.90 -4.06 0.30
N GLY A 102 8.17 -2.77 0.06
CA GLY A 102 7.88 -1.65 0.95
C GLY A 102 8.97 -1.36 1.96
N THR A 103 10.11 -2.03 1.86
CA THR A 103 11.24 -1.90 2.78
C THR A 103 12.52 -2.44 2.13
N TYR A 104 13.58 -2.60 2.90
CA TYR A 104 14.78 -3.27 2.45
C TYR A 104 15.39 -4.01 3.62
N GLU A 105 16.32 -4.91 3.33
CA GLU A 105 17.11 -5.56 4.35
C GLU A 105 18.58 -5.45 4.00
N CYS A 106 19.34 -4.89 4.93
CA CYS A 106 20.80 -4.87 4.81
C CYS A 106 21.39 -6.12 5.46
N LEU A 107 22.15 -6.88 4.67
CA LEU A 107 22.94 -8.01 5.11
C LEU A 107 24.29 -7.48 5.59
N CYS A 108 24.38 -7.19 6.89
CA CYS A 108 25.55 -6.53 7.47
C CYS A 108 26.81 -7.39 7.37
N THR A 109 27.93 -6.73 7.09
CA THR A 109 29.27 -7.32 7.18
C THR A 109 29.64 -7.54 8.66
N PRO A 110 30.54 -8.50 8.98
CA PRO A 110 30.96 -8.76 10.36
C PRO A 110 31.44 -7.49 11.06
N GLY A 111 30.94 -7.27 12.29
CA GLY A 111 31.27 -6.08 13.08
C GLY A 111 30.30 -4.90 12.91
N TRP A 112 29.27 -5.02 12.07
CA TRP A 112 28.22 -3.99 11.89
C TRP A 112 26.82 -4.52 12.19
N THR A 113 25.94 -3.63 12.67
CA THR A 113 24.54 -3.91 13.01
C THR A 113 23.66 -2.68 12.73
N GLY A 114 22.35 -2.81 12.95
CA GLY A 114 21.33 -1.80 12.66
C GLY A 114 20.67 -2.00 11.29
N HIS A 115 19.56 -1.30 11.06
CA HIS A 115 18.74 -1.46 9.83
C HIS A 115 19.52 -1.14 8.55
N ASP A 116 20.45 -0.20 8.62
CA ASP A 116 21.33 0.22 7.51
C ASP A 116 22.79 -0.20 7.70
N CYS A 117 23.09 -1.05 8.70
CA CYS A 117 24.44 -1.48 9.06
C CYS A 117 25.41 -0.33 9.42
N SER A 118 24.90 0.80 9.92
CA SER A 118 25.71 1.95 10.32
C SER A 118 26.34 1.82 11.71
N VAL A 119 25.88 0.89 12.55
CA VAL A 119 26.29 0.78 13.95
C VAL A 119 27.40 -0.25 14.10
N PRO A 120 28.58 0.09 14.65
CA PRO A 120 29.60 -0.90 14.93
C PRO A 120 29.17 -1.78 16.12
N ILE A 121 29.38 -3.08 16.02
CA ILE A 121 29.19 -4.00 17.14
C ILE A 121 30.32 -3.74 18.14
N GLN A 122 30.00 -3.01 19.21
CA GLN A 122 30.95 -2.89 20.31
C GLN A 122 30.92 -4.17 21.14
N ASN A 123 32.08 -4.80 21.30
CA ASN A 123 32.27 -5.96 22.18
C ASN A 123 32.20 -5.59 23.67
N THR A 124 31.67 -4.41 24.02
CA THR A 124 31.72 -3.80 25.36
C THR A 124 30.52 -4.13 26.23
N THR A 125 29.50 -4.85 25.73
CA THR A 125 28.47 -5.47 26.59
C THR A 125 28.97 -6.75 27.24
N LEU A 126 30.07 -7.34 26.75
CA LEU A 126 30.81 -8.34 27.50
C LEU A 126 31.74 -7.60 28.46
N SER A 127 31.24 -7.38 29.68
CA SER A 127 32.15 -7.23 30.81
C SER A 127 33.10 -8.43 30.81
N PRO A 128 34.42 -8.25 30.99
CA PRO A 128 35.35 -9.37 31.07
C PRO A 128 34.89 -10.29 32.20
N ILE A 129 34.33 -11.45 31.85
CA ILE A 129 33.99 -12.43 32.85
C ILE A 129 35.31 -13.03 33.33
N SER A 130 35.50 -13.07 34.65
CA SER A 130 36.63 -13.78 35.24
C SER A 130 36.70 -15.21 34.65
N PRO A 131 37.90 -15.71 34.29
CA PRO A 131 38.09 -17.06 33.73
C PRO A 131 37.51 -18.18 34.61
N SER A 132 37.19 -17.91 35.88
CA SER A 132 36.49 -18.81 36.80
C SER A 132 35.02 -19.11 36.44
N SER A 133 34.43 -18.42 35.46
CA SER A 133 33.01 -18.58 35.11
C SER A 133 32.76 -19.32 33.79
N CYS A 134 33.82 -19.70 33.06
CA CYS A 134 33.68 -20.58 31.91
C CYS A 134 33.54 -22.03 32.41
N SER A 135 32.31 -22.55 32.42
CA SER A 135 32.07 -23.98 32.61
C SER A 135 32.46 -24.70 31.31
N SER A 136 33.59 -25.38 31.34
CA SER A 136 34.12 -26.20 30.27
C SER A 136 33.18 -27.38 29.96
N SER A 137 32.68 -27.47 28.72
CA SER A 137 32.61 -28.67 27.84
C SER A 137 31.42 -28.64 26.87
N PRO A 138 31.50 -29.16 25.61
CA PRO A 138 32.66 -29.63 24.83
C PRO A 138 33.06 -28.65 23.68
N PRO A 139 34.17 -28.90 22.96
CA PRO A 139 34.92 -27.87 22.24
C PRO A 139 34.53 -27.77 20.76
N GLN A 140 34.18 -26.58 20.30
CA GLN A 140 34.40 -26.19 18.91
C GLN A 140 34.97 -24.77 18.86
N SER A 141 36.27 -24.71 18.55
CA SER A 141 37.07 -23.53 18.26
C SER A 141 37.67 -22.76 19.47
N PRO A 142 38.98 -22.44 19.44
CA PRO A 142 39.71 -21.92 20.60
C PRO A 142 39.68 -20.38 20.75
N SER A 143 38.59 -19.69 20.39
CA SER A 143 38.66 -18.21 20.33
C SER A 143 37.42 -17.39 20.68
N ALA A 144 36.42 -17.88 21.43
CA ALA A 144 35.54 -17.02 22.23
C ALA A 144 34.57 -17.80 23.15
N CYS A 145 34.65 -17.58 24.46
CA CYS A 145 33.62 -17.96 25.46
C CYS A 145 32.58 -16.81 25.46
N TRP A 146 31.41 -16.98 24.85
CA TRP A 146 30.30 -16.02 24.92
C TRP A 146 29.02 -16.72 25.36
N ARG A 147 28.19 -16.04 26.16
CA ARG A 147 26.87 -16.52 26.58
C ARG A 147 25.85 -15.49 26.08
N LEU A 148 24.94 -15.91 25.18
CA LEU A 148 23.80 -15.07 24.79
C LEU A 148 22.89 -14.93 26.02
N GLN A 149 22.76 -13.72 26.56
CA GLN A 149 21.59 -13.36 27.34
C GLN A 149 20.48 -13.05 26.33
N LEU A 150 19.52 -13.96 26.24
CA LEU A 150 18.21 -13.65 25.68
C LEU A 150 17.43 -12.98 26.82
N ASP A 151 17.02 -11.74 26.62
CA ASP A 151 15.97 -11.12 27.43
C ASP A 151 14.63 -11.86 27.20
#